data_AF-A0A3D0FT86-F1
#
_entry.id   AF-A0A3D0FT86-F1
#
_cell.length_a   1.000
_cell.length_b   1.000
_cell.length_c   1.000
_cell.angle_alpha   90.00
_cell.angle_beta   90.00
_cell.angle_gamma   90.00
#
_symmetry.space_group_name_H-M   'P 1'
#
loop_
_entity.id
_entity.type
_entity.pdbx_description
1 polymer ?
#
loop_
_entity_poly.entity_id
_entity_poly.type
_entity_poly.pdbx_seq_one_letter_code
_entity_poly.pdbx_strand_id
1 'polypeptide(L)'
;MSDRLLLTPDYLFEISWEVCNKIGGIHTVIATKALNLSKEFKNRHILIGPDVWRDTVKNPDFNEDNNLLRAWRAKAADEGLRIRIGRWNVAGRPIAILVDFSSFITKKDEILTEFWTRFKLDSITGQWDYIESALFGYACGKVIESFVKFNLSPKNRAVAQFHEWMTGAGILYLKQAN
;
A
#
# COMPACT_ATOMS: atom_id res chain seq x y z
N MET A 1 -24.46 -4.88 -29.55
CA MET A 1 -23.62 -4.11 -28.61
C MET A 1 -23.23 -5.09 -27.51
N SER A 2 -21.94 -5.43 -27.36
CA SER A 2 -21.53 -6.37 -26.31
C SER A 2 -21.72 -5.68 -24.96
N ASP A 3 -22.60 -6.20 -24.11
CA ASP A 3 -22.58 -5.89 -22.69
C ASP A 3 -21.19 -6.21 -22.17
N ARG A 4 -20.40 -5.16 -21.96
CA ARG A 4 -19.09 -5.27 -21.33
C ARG A 4 -19.38 -5.59 -19.88
N LEU A 5 -19.43 -6.88 -19.53
CA LEU A 5 -19.53 -7.37 -18.15
C LEU A 5 -18.54 -6.59 -17.30
N LEU A 6 -19.03 -5.64 -16.50
CA LEU A 6 -18.23 -4.89 -15.54
C LEU A 6 -17.82 -5.88 -14.47
N LEU A 7 -16.56 -6.30 -14.53
CA LEU A 7 -15.98 -7.25 -13.59
C LEU A 7 -15.54 -6.48 -12.34
N THR A 8 -16.32 -6.58 -11.26
CA THR A 8 -15.92 -6.10 -9.94
C THR A 8 -14.78 -6.98 -9.40
N PRO A 9 -13.66 -6.40 -8.92
CA PRO A 9 -12.60 -7.19 -8.30
C PRO A 9 -13.04 -7.77 -6.95
N ASP A 10 -12.46 -8.91 -6.57
CA ASP A 10 -12.69 -9.48 -5.24
C ASP A 10 -12.05 -8.61 -4.15
N TYR A 11 -10.85 -8.08 -4.44
CA TYR A 11 -10.08 -7.23 -3.54
C TYR A 11 -9.61 -5.96 -4.25
N LEU A 12 -9.71 -4.84 -3.53
CA LEU A 12 -9.21 -3.54 -3.94
C LEU A 12 -8.18 -3.05 -2.92
N PHE A 13 -6.94 -2.89 -3.36
CA PHE A 13 -5.90 -2.21 -2.62
C PHE A 13 -5.78 -0.79 -3.13
N GLU A 14 -5.78 0.20 -2.24
CA GLU A 14 -5.40 1.56 -2.63
C GLU A 14 -4.25 2.08 -1.79
N ILE A 15 -3.27 2.64 -2.49
CA ILE A 15 -1.99 3.02 -1.92
C ILE A 15 -1.82 4.51 -2.09
N SER A 16 -1.54 5.21 -0.99
CA SER A 16 -1.23 6.62 -1.03
C SER A 16 -0.34 7.00 0.15
N TRP A 17 0.55 7.96 -0.08
CA TRP A 17 1.30 8.62 1.00
C TRP A 17 0.37 9.28 2.03
N GLU A 18 -0.86 9.62 1.64
CA GLU A 18 -1.81 10.33 2.49
C GLU A 18 -2.81 9.43 3.25
N VAL A 19 -2.72 8.10 3.11
CA VAL A 19 -3.53 7.18 3.93
C VAL A 19 -3.04 7.24 5.38
N CYS A 20 -3.94 7.59 6.31
CA CYS A 20 -3.63 7.83 7.73
C CYS A 20 -2.52 8.89 7.97
N ASN A 21 -2.28 9.76 7.00
CA ASN A 21 -1.20 10.75 7.04
C ASN A 21 -1.63 12.01 6.28
N LYS A 22 -2.42 12.87 6.93
CA LYS A 22 -3.02 14.03 6.26
C LYS A 22 -1.98 15.10 5.92
N ILE A 23 -1.64 15.23 4.64
CA ILE A 23 -0.73 16.25 4.11
C ILE A 23 -1.46 17.21 3.15
N GLY A 24 -2.40 16.71 2.34
CA GLY A 24 -3.03 17.47 1.28
C GLY A 24 -4.45 17.02 0.95
N GLY A 25 -4.83 17.22 -0.32
CA GLY A 25 -6.18 16.95 -0.82
C GLY A 25 -6.46 15.46 -1.05
N ILE A 26 -5.43 14.66 -1.32
CA ILE A 26 -5.59 13.24 -1.66
C ILE A 26 -6.16 12.47 -0.48
N HIS A 27 -5.76 12.82 0.76
CA HIS A 27 -6.39 12.30 1.98
C HIS A 27 -7.92 12.38 1.91
N THR A 28 -8.45 13.55 1.53
CA THR A 28 -9.90 13.79 1.47
C THR A 28 -10.56 13.00 0.33
N VAL A 29 -9.90 12.93 -0.83
CA VAL A 29 -10.37 12.15 -1.98
C VAL A 29 -10.50 10.67 -1.62
N ILE A 30 -9.45 10.07 -1.03
CA ILE A 30 -9.46 8.64 -0.70
C ILE A 30 -10.44 8.37 0.45
N ALA A 31 -10.47 9.21 1.49
CA ALA A 31 -11.37 9.02 2.62
C ALA A 31 -12.85 9.05 2.21
N THR A 32 -13.25 10.02 1.38
CA THR A 32 -14.63 10.10 0.87
C THR A 32 -14.97 8.93 -0.07
N LYS A 33 -14.02 8.50 -0.91
CA LYS A 33 -14.19 7.30 -1.75
C LYS A 33 -14.33 6.02 -0.91
N ALA A 34 -13.54 5.87 0.15
CA ALA A 34 -13.59 4.70 1.03
C ALA A 34 -14.95 4.55 1.71
N LEU A 35 -15.60 5.65 2.11
CA LEU A 35 -16.97 5.64 2.60
C LEU A 35 -17.93 5.06 1.55
N ASN A 36 -17.86 5.53 0.31
CA ASN A 36 -18.74 5.06 -0.77
C ASN A 36 -18.53 3.57 -1.09
N LEU A 37 -17.29 3.09 -1.07
CA LEU A 37 -16.94 1.69 -1.35
C LEU A 37 -17.18 0.74 -0.17
N SER A 38 -17.39 1.26 1.04
CA SER A 38 -17.51 0.43 2.25
C SER A 38 -18.65 -0.59 2.20
N LYS A 39 -19.77 -0.25 1.54
CA LYS A 39 -20.94 -1.14 1.40
C LYS A 39 -20.66 -2.32 0.48
N GLU A 40 -19.95 -2.07 -0.62
CA GLU A 40 -19.66 -3.07 -1.66
C GLU A 40 -18.49 -3.98 -1.27
N PHE A 41 -17.37 -3.37 -0.86
CA PHE A 41 -16.13 -4.11 -0.61
C PHE A 41 -15.96 -4.56 0.84
N LYS A 42 -16.62 -3.92 1.82
CA LYS A 42 -16.44 -4.21 3.25
C LYS A 42 -14.95 -4.29 3.63
N ASN A 43 -14.50 -5.45 4.11
CA ASN A 43 -13.10 -5.69 4.51
C ASN A 43 -12.17 -6.08 3.35
N ARG A 44 -12.66 -6.07 2.10
CA ARG A 44 -11.88 -6.33 0.89
C ARG A 44 -11.38 -5.06 0.19
N HIS A 45 -11.73 -3.89 0.72
CA HIS A 45 -11.09 -2.62 0.39
C HIS A 45 -10.05 -2.31 1.46
N ILE A 46 -8.77 -2.40 1.09
CA ILE A 46 -7.62 -2.27 1.98
C ILE A 46 -6.82 -1.05 1.53
N LEU A 47 -6.62 -0.11 2.45
CA LEU A 47 -5.82 1.08 2.22
C LEU A 47 -4.41 0.85 2.76
N ILE A 48 -3.41 1.32 2.03
CA ILE A 48 -2.00 1.18 2.42
C ILE A 48 -1.36 2.57 2.47
N GLY A 49 -0.74 2.88 3.60
CA GLY A 49 -0.10 4.16 3.88
C GLY A 49 1.26 4.00 4.57
N PRO A 50 2.03 5.08 4.73
CA PRO A 50 3.36 5.03 5.35
C PRO A 50 3.27 5.04 6.89
N ASP A 51 4.11 4.26 7.57
CA ASP A 51 4.28 4.33 9.04
C ASP A 51 5.36 5.34 9.41
N VAL A 52 4.98 6.62 9.33
CA VAL A 52 5.86 7.79 9.54
C VAL A 52 5.60 8.52 10.86
N TRP A 53 4.55 8.15 11.60
CA TRP A 53 4.24 8.69 12.93
C TRP A 53 5.01 7.93 14.03
N ARG A 54 6.34 8.10 14.05
CA ARG A 54 7.25 7.33 14.92
C ARG A 54 7.55 7.99 16.27
N ASP A 55 7.68 9.32 16.28
CA ASP A 55 8.17 10.08 17.43
C ASP A 55 7.07 10.90 18.15
N THR A 56 5.82 10.76 17.70
CA THR A 56 4.70 11.58 18.17
C THR A 56 3.67 10.79 18.99
N VAL A 57 2.87 11.54 19.75
CA VAL A 57 1.62 11.10 20.38
C VAL A 57 0.79 10.39 19.30
N LYS A 58 0.54 9.09 19.50
CA LYS A 58 -0.41 8.20 18.79
C LYS A 58 -1.11 8.83 17.59
N ASN A 59 -0.85 8.33 16.38
CA ASN A 59 -1.52 8.76 15.14
C ASN A 59 -3.06 8.82 15.32
N PRO A 60 -3.68 10.02 15.28
CA PRO A 60 -5.11 10.19 15.53
C PRO A 60 -5.99 9.60 14.43
N ASP A 61 -5.42 9.42 13.23
CA ASP A 61 -6.09 8.86 12.07
C ASP A 61 -5.98 7.33 12.01
N PHE A 62 -5.28 6.68 12.95
CA PHE A 62 -5.08 5.23 12.90
C PHE A 62 -5.45 4.52 14.20
N ASN A 63 -6.43 3.63 14.10
CA ASN A 63 -6.84 2.74 15.19
C ASN A 63 -6.28 1.35 14.94
N GLU A 64 -5.15 1.02 15.56
CA GLU A 64 -4.50 -0.28 15.44
C GLU A 64 -5.38 -1.42 15.99
N ASP A 65 -5.42 -2.55 15.28
CA ASP A 65 -6.17 -3.75 15.66
C ASP A 65 -5.34 -5.02 15.38
N ASN A 66 -4.84 -5.63 16.46
CA ASN A 66 -3.99 -6.81 16.39
C ASN A 66 -4.73 -8.10 15.97
N ASN A 67 -6.07 -8.09 15.97
CA ASN A 67 -6.87 -9.22 15.52
C ASN A 67 -7.09 -9.22 14.00
N LEU A 68 -6.99 -8.05 13.35
CA LEU A 68 -7.09 -7.97 11.89
C LEU A 68 -5.91 -8.66 11.22
N LEU A 69 -6.24 -9.54 10.27
CA LEU A 69 -5.28 -10.26 9.41
C LEU A 69 -4.18 -10.99 10.21
N ARG A 70 -4.50 -11.45 11.43
CA ARG A 70 -3.53 -12.02 12.38
C ARG A 70 -2.67 -13.14 11.79
N ALA A 71 -3.27 -14.04 11.02
CA ALA A 71 -2.57 -15.15 10.38
C ALA A 71 -1.52 -14.67 9.37
N TRP A 72 -1.89 -13.68 8.53
CA TRP A 72 -0.98 -13.12 7.54
C TRP A 72 0.11 -12.25 8.19
N ARG A 73 -0.19 -11.54 9.30
CA ARG A 73 0.77 -10.68 9.98
C ARG A 73 2.06 -11.43 10.37
N ALA A 74 1.94 -12.67 10.83
CA ALA A 74 3.10 -13.52 11.14
C ALA A 74 3.94 -13.79 9.88
N LYS A 75 3.29 -14.19 8.78
CA LYS A 75 3.95 -14.43 7.50
C LYS A 75 4.66 -13.17 6.96
N ALA A 76 4.01 -12.01 7.04
CA ALA A 76 4.60 -10.74 6.63
C ALA A 76 5.87 -10.42 7.43
N ALA A 77 5.85 -10.66 8.75
CA ALA A 77 7.02 -10.48 9.60
C ALA A 77 8.17 -11.42 9.24
N ASP A 78 7.89 -12.70 8.96
CA ASP A 78 8.89 -13.68 8.49
C ASP A 78 9.53 -13.29 7.15
N GLU A 79 8.81 -12.54 6.32
CA GLU A 79 9.30 -11.97 5.06
C GLU A 79 10.06 -10.65 5.25
N GLY A 80 10.25 -10.22 6.51
CA GLY A 80 10.93 -8.98 6.86
C GLY A 80 10.09 -7.72 6.67
N LEU A 81 8.77 -7.85 6.47
CA LEU A 81 7.86 -6.72 6.32
C LEU A 81 7.43 -6.20 7.69
N ARG A 82 7.68 -4.92 7.94
CA ARG A 82 7.28 -4.23 9.15
C ARG A 82 5.99 -3.47 8.88
N ILE A 83 4.88 -3.97 9.42
CA ILE A 83 3.55 -3.42 9.18
C ILE A 83 2.73 -3.30 10.46
N ARG A 84 1.87 -2.29 10.49
CA ARG A 84 0.82 -2.12 11.49
C ARG A 84 -0.53 -2.20 10.79
N ILE A 85 -1.46 -2.98 11.33
CA ILE A 85 -2.77 -3.20 10.72
C ILE A 85 -3.83 -2.71 11.68
N GLY A 86 -4.81 -2.00 11.14
CA GLY A 86 -5.87 -1.38 11.90
C GLY A 86 -6.97 -0.83 11.01
N ARG A 87 -7.60 0.23 11.49
CA ARG A 87 -8.66 0.95 10.80
C ARG A 87 -8.30 2.43 10.68
N TRP A 88 -8.44 2.98 9.48
CA TRP A 88 -8.33 4.43 9.29
C TRP A 88 -9.53 5.11 9.97
N ASN A 89 -9.25 6.11 10.80
CA ASN A 89 -10.23 6.87 11.58
C ASN A 89 -10.93 7.94 10.73
N VAL A 90 -11.56 7.49 9.64
CA VAL A 90 -12.40 8.31 8.75
C VAL A 90 -13.77 7.67 8.58
N ALA A 91 -14.69 8.37 7.93
CA ALA A 91 -15.97 7.80 7.55
C ALA A 91 -15.77 6.53 6.70
N GLY A 92 -16.51 5.46 7.03
CA GLY A 92 -16.37 4.14 6.40
C GLY A 92 -15.39 3.20 7.09
N ARG A 93 -14.50 3.70 7.98
CA ARG A 93 -13.57 2.92 8.81
C ARG A 93 -12.95 1.73 8.07
N PRO A 94 -12.29 1.96 6.92
CA PRO A 94 -11.75 0.85 6.12
C PRO A 94 -10.52 0.23 6.80
N ILE A 95 -10.12 -0.96 6.36
CA ILE A 95 -8.86 -1.57 6.83
C ILE A 95 -7.70 -0.71 6.30
N ALA A 96 -6.76 -0.40 7.18
CA ALA A 96 -5.53 0.29 6.83
C ALA A 96 -4.31 -0.55 7.25
N ILE A 97 -3.32 -0.61 6.37
CA ILE A 97 -2.00 -1.19 6.63
C ILE A 97 -0.99 -0.05 6.55
N LEU A 98 -0.33 0.26 7.66
CA LEU A 98 0.79 1.19 7.69
C LEU A 98 2.09 0.42 7.51
N VAL A 99 2.93 0.87 6.58
CA VAL A 99 4.15 0.20 6.16
C VAL A 99 5.37 0.98 6.65
N ASP A 100 6.18 0.36 7.50
CA ASP A 100 7.52 0.84 7.80
C ASP A 100 8.48 0.36 6.71
N PHE A 101 8.88 1.29 5.85
CA PHE A 101 9.81 1.05 4.75
C PHE A 101 11.28 1.31 5.12
N SER A 102 11.58 1.69 6.36
CA SER A 102 12.94 2.13 6.77
C SER A 102 13.98 1.02 6.67
N SER A 103 13.57 -0.25 6.77
CA SER A 103 14.45 -1.40 6.53
C SER A 103 15.03 -1.41 5.11
N PHE A 104 14.34 -0.82 4.13
CA PHE A 104 14.78 -0.75 2.74
C PHE A 104 15.75 0.40 2.45
N ILE A 105 15.92 1.37 3.37
CA ILE A 105 16.87 2.49 3.20
C ILE A 105 18.29 1.97 3.00
N THR A 106 18.69 0.95 3.78
CA THR A 106 20.00 0.30 3.65
C THR A 106 20.18 -0.46 2.33
N LYS A 107 19.09 -0.75 1.63
CA LYS A 107 19.05 -1.45 0.33
C LYS A 107 18.70 -0.52 -0.83
N LYS A 108 18.68 0.80 -0.62
CA LYS A 108 18.21 1.75 -1.64
C LYS A 108 18.96 1.61 -2.96
N ASP A 109 20.27 1.43 -2.92
CA ASP A 109 21.09 1.40 -4.13
C ASP A 109 20.82 0.13 -4.95
N GLU A 110 20.58 -1.01 -4.29
CA GLU A 110 20.17 -2.27 -4.93
C GLU A 110 18.81 -2.11 -5.62
N ILE A 111 17.81 -1.57 -4.90
CA ILE A 111 16.44 -1.39 -5.40
C ILE A 111 16.42 -0.42 -6.59
N LEU A 112 17.08 0.74 -6.48
CA LEU A 112 17.11 1.73 -7.55
C LEU A 112 17.90 1.22 -8.77
N THR A 113 18.97 0.46 -8.55
CA THR A 113 19.71 -0.21 -9.65
C THR A 113 18.81 -1.20 -10.39
N GLU A 114 17.97 -1.96 -9.67
CA GLU A 114 17.02 -2.86 -10.29
C GLU A 114 16.00 -2.11 -11.16
N PHE A 115 15.42 -1.01 -10.65
CA PHE A 115 14.49 -0.18 -11.41
C PHE A 115 15.13 0.47 -12.64
N TRP A 116 16.37 0.95 -12.54
CA TRP A 116 17.12 1.41 -13.71
C TRP A 116 17.32 0.29 -14.72
N THR A 117 17.80 -0.87 -14.27
CA THR A 117 18.15 -1.99 -15.16
C THR A 117 16.94 -2.43 -15.97
N ARG A 118 15.78 -2.57 -15.32
CA ARG A 118 14.55 -3.10 -15.92
C ARG A 118 13.71 -2.06 -16.64
N PHE A 119 13.55 -0.87 -16.06
CA PHE A 119 12.59 0.13 -16.53
C PHE A 119 13.26 1.40 -17.05
N LYS A 120 14.59 1.50 -16.98
CA LYS A 120 15.35 2.72 -17.31
C LYS A 120 14.88 3.92 -16.48
N LEU A 121 14.42 3.66 -15.26
CA LEU A 121 14.06 4.70 -14.30
C LEU A 121 15.35 5.27 -13.70
N ASP A 122 15.76 6.45 -14.14
CA ASP A 122 16.93 7.14 -13.60
C ASP A 122 16.62 7.73 -12.23
N SER A 123 17.49 7.48 -11.27
CA SER A 123 17.40 7.93 -9.88
C SER A 123 18.68 8.63 -9.41
N ILE A 124 19.68 8.83 -10.28
CA ILE A 124 21.01 9.34 -9.91
C ILE A 124 20.94 10.73 -9.29
N THR A 125 20.08 11.59 -9.83
CA THR A 125 19.87 12.97 -9.33
C THR A 125 18.72 13.06 -8.33
N GLY A 126 18.07 11.93 -8.03
CA GLY A 126 16.94 11.84 -7.11
C GLY A 126 17.35 12.28 -5.70
N GLN A 127 16.64 13.27 -5.18
CA GLN A 127 16.83 13.74 -3.81
C GLN A 127 16.12 12.80 -2.82
N TRP A 128 16.25 13.09 -1.53
CA TRP A 128 15.72 12.20 -0.49
C TRP A 128 14.20 11.99 -0.57
N ASP A 129 13.44 13.03 -0.93
CA ASP A 129 12.00 12.95 -1.15
C ASP A 129 11.61 11.93 -2.23
N TYR A 130 12.39 11.86 -3.32
CA TYR A 130 12.24 10.84 -4.36
C TYR A 130 12.59 9.45 -3.84
N ILE A 131 13.75 9.31 -3.19
CA ILE A 131 14.25 8.02 -2.70
C ILE A 131 13.27 7.45 -1.67
N GLU A 132 12.86 8.26 -0.70
CA GLU A 132 11.90 7.88 0.34
C GLU A 132 10.59 7.38 -0.27
N SER A 133 10.04 8.14 -1.22
CA SER A 133 8.82 7.78 -1.94
C SER A 133 8.97 6.48 -2.72
N ALA A 134 10.10 6.30 -3.43
CA ALA A 134 10.37 5.09 -4.21
C ALA A 134 10.46 3.85 -3.30
N LEU A 135 11.12 3.97 -2.14
CA LEU A 135 11.22 2.89 -1.16
C LEU A 135 9.86 2.56 -0.52
N PHE A 136 9.04 3.57 -0.23
CA PHE A 136 7.68 3.34 0.24
C PHE A 136 6.83 2.61 -0.81
N GLY A 137 6.86 3.05 -2.07
CA GLY A 137 6.16 2.38 -3.17
C GLY A 137 6.62 0.92 -3.33
N TYR A 138 7.94 0.68 -3.34
CA TYR A 138 8.52 -0.67 -3.38
C TYR A 138 8.01 -1.54 -2.22
N ALA A 139 8.05 -1.03 -0.99
CA ALA A 139 7.57 -1.73 0.20
C ALA A 139 6.07 -2.05 0.11
N CYS A 140 5.25 -1.13 -0.41
CA CYS A 140 3.83 -1.38 -0.65
C CYS A 140 3.62 -2.51 -1.66
N GLY A 141 4.41 -2.56 -2.73
CA GLY A 141 4.39 -3.66 -3.69
C GLY A 141 4.67 -5.01 -3.03
N LYS A 142 5.72 -5.09 -2.19
CA LYS A 142 6.06 -6.27 -1.39
C LYS A 142 4.91 -6.72 -0.49
N VAL A 143 4.26 -5.76 0.19
CA VAL A 143 3.13 -6.02 1.09
C VAL A 143 1.94 -6.61 0.34
N ILE A 144 1.60 -6.06 -0.83
CA ILE A 144 0.49 -6.55 -1.66
C ILE A 144 0.80 -7.96 -2.17
N GLU A 145 2.01 -8.19 -2.68
CA GLU A 145 2.45 -9.52 -3.14
C GLU A 145 2.32 -10.56 -2.02
N SER A 146 2.86 -10.25 -0.83
CA SER A 146 2.77 -11.09 0.36
C SER A 146 1.32 -11.41 0.73
N PHE A 147 0.48 -10.38 0.80
CA PHE A 147 -0.94 -10.54 1.13
C PHE A 147 -1.65 -11.44 0.12
N VAL A 148 -1.46 -11.18 -1.17
CA VAL A 148 -2.13 -11.92 -2.25
C VAL A 148 -1.71 -13.38 -2.23
N LYS A 149 -0.40 -13.67 -2.14
CA LYS A 149 0.11 -15.04 -2.08
C LYS A 149 -0.37 -15.83 -0.87
N PHE A 150 -0.55 -15.16 0.27
CA PHE A 150 -0.97 -15.83 1.50
C PHE A 150 -2.50 -16.00 1.61
N ASN A 151 -3.28 -14.98 1.23
CA ASN A 151 -4.72 -14.94 1.53
C ASN A 151 -5.59 -15.30 0.32
N LEU A 152 -5.10 -15.12 -0.91
CA LEU A 152 -5.93 -15.23 -2.10
C LEU A 152 -5.63 -16.50 -2.89
N SER A 153 -6.69 -17.08 -3.45
CA SER A 153 -6.55 -18.16 -4.43
C SER A 153 -6.28 -17.59 -5.82
N PRO A 154 -5.71 -18.39 -6.76
CA PRO A 154 -5.52 -17.96 -8.14
C PRO A 154 -6.80 -17.56 -8.90
N LYS A 155 -7.99 -17.89 -8.36
CA LYS A 155 -9.29 -17.50 -8.93
C LYS A 155 -9.70 -16.08 -8.54
N ASN A 156 -9.14 -15.55 -7.45
CA ASN A 156 -9.47 -14.22 -6.97
C ASN A 156 -8.83 -13.14 -7.85
N ARG A 157 -9.59 -12.08 -8.08
CA ARG A 157 -9.14 -10.91 -8.84
C ARG A 157 -8.85 -9.77 -7.88
N ALA A 158 -7.58 -9.40 -7.77
CA ALA A 158 -7.13 -8.26 -7.00
C ALA A 158 -6.80 -7.09 -7.92
N VAL A 159 -7.18 -5.89 -7.53
CA VAL A 159 -6.78 -4.63 -8.17
C VAL A 159 -5.98 -3.81 -7.15
N ALA A 160 -4.83 -3.29 -7.57
CA ALA A 160 -4.04 -2.34 -6.81
C ALA A 160 -4.03 -0.98 -7.51
N GLN A 161 -4.58 0.03 -6.85
CA GLN A 161 -4.66 1.41 -7.32
C GLN A 161 -3.66 2.28 -6.55
N PHE A 162 -2.71 2.85 -7.27
CA PHE A 162 -1.63 3.68 -6.73
C PHE A 162 -1.94 5.16 -7.00
N HIS A 163 -1.91 5.99 -5.96
CA HIS A 163 -2.19 7.42 -6.05
C HIS A 163 -0.90 8.22 -6.02
N GLU A 164 -0.74 9.10 -7.01
CA GLU A 164 0.44 9.94 -7.24
C GLU A 164 1.77 9.22 -7.49
N TRP A 165 2.74 9.98 -7.99
CA TRP A 165 4.08 9.50 -8.32
C TRP A 165 4.80 8.87 -7.13
N MET A 166 4.51 9.34 -5.90
CA MET A 166 5.13 8.86 -4.67
C MET A 166 4.90 7.36 -4.43
N THR A 167 3.89 6.77 -5.05
CA THR A 167 3.55 5.34 -4.91
C THR A 167 3.89 4.52 -6.16
N GLY A 168 4.36 5.18 -7.22
CA GLY A 168 4.57 4.57 -8.55
C GLY A 168 5.57 3.42 -8.57
N ALA A 169 6.57 3.43 -7.69
CA ALA A 169 7.52 2.32 -7.55
C ALA A 169 6.84 0.98 -7.21
N GLY A 170 5.68 1.01 -6.54
CA GLY A 170 4.90 -0.19 -6.25
C GLY A 170 4.29 -0.82 -7.50
N ILE A 171 3.91 -0.01 -8.50
CA ILE A 171 3.46 -0.50 -9.81
C ILE A 171 4.60 -1.26 -10.50
N LEU A 172 5.81 -0.68 -10.50
CA LEU A 172 6.98 -1.28 -11.12
C LEU A 172 7.34 -2.61 -10.47
N TYR A 173 7.31 -2.66 -9.13
CA TYR A 173 7.53 -3.88 -8.37
C TYR A 173 6.50 -4.97 -8.74
N LEU A 174 5.20 -4.65 -8.68
CA LEU A 174 4.15 -5.64 -8.97
C LEU A 174 4.15 -6.10 -10.43
N LYS A 175 4.55 -5.24 -11.38
CA LYS A 175 4.72 -5.61 -12.79
C LYS A 175 5.82 -6.66 -12.98
N GLN A 176 6.82 -6.68 -12.10
CA GLN A 176 7.88 -7.69 -12.11
C GLN A 176 7.48 -8.97 -11.37
N ALA A 177 6.68 -8.86 -10.31
CA ALA A 177 6.27 -9.99 -9.47
C ALA A 177 5.16 -10.86 -10.10
N ASN A 178 4.41 -10.31 -11.07
CA ASN A 178 3.45 -11.02 -11.91
C ASN A 178 4.13 -11.74 -13.07
#